data_AF-A0A0D3M5I6-F1
#
_entry.id   AF-A0A0D3M5I6-F1
#
_cell.length_a   1.000
_cell.length_b   1.000
_cell.length_c   1.000
_cell.angle_alpha   90.00
_cell.angle_beta   90.00
_cell.angle_gamma   90.00
#
_symmetry.space_group_name_H-M   'P 1'
#
loop_
_entity.id
_entity.type
_entity.pdbx_description
1 polymer ?
#
loop_
_entity_poly.entity_id
_entity_poly.type
_entity_poly.pdbx_seq_one_letter_code
_entity_poly.pdbx_strand_id
1 'polypeptide(L)' 'MSKSKRKLSPISLDRPIDYKDLALLRSFTTSYGKILARRATRLTRNQQNRVKKAIKQARILGIFPFVPKKPI' A
#
# COMPACT_ATOMS: atom_id res chain seq x y z
N MET A 1 -17.64 -14.55 -25.73
CA MET A 1 -17.36 -13.62 -24.61
C MET A 1 -16.03 -14.03 -23.96
N SER A 2 -14.95 -13.25 -24.10
CA SER A 2 -13.68 -13.65 -23.49
C SER A 2 -13.78 -13.51 -21.96
N LYS A 3 -13.47 -14.60 -21.24
CA LYS A 3 -13.33 -14.54 -19.78
C LYS A 3 -12.10 -13.68 -19.49
N SER A 4 -12.33 -12.42 -19.11
CA SER A 4 -11.28 -11.55 -18.58
C SER A 4 -10.63 -12.27 -17.40
N LYS A 5 -9.38 -12.74 -17.56
CA LYS A 5 -8.64 -13.40 -16.48
C LYS A 5 -8.58 -12.43 -15.31
N ARG A 6 -9.15 -12.82 -14.16
CA ARG A 6 -9.11 -12.00 -12.94
C ARG A 6 -7.64 -11.74 -12.61
N LYS A 7 -7.18 -10.50 -12.79
CA LYS A 7 -5.80 -10.12 -12.46
C LYS A 7 -5.62 -10.27 -10.95
N LEU A 8 -4.72 -11.15 -10.55
CA LEU A 8 -4.39 -11.41 -9.15
C LEU A 8 -3.71 -10.18 -8.55
N SER A 9 -3.94 -9.94 -7.26
CA SER A 9 -3.26 -8.89 -6.52
C SER A 9 -1.75 -9.17 -6.47
N PRO A 10 -0.90 -8.12 -6.49
CA PRO A 10 0.55 -8.29 -6.36
C PRO A 10 0.98 -8.79 -4.96
N ILE A 11 0.10 -8.68 -3.96
CA ILE A 11 0.32 -9.24 -2.62
C ILE A 11 -0.39 -10.60 -2.57
N SER A 12 0.30 -11.64 -2.10
CA SER A 12 -0.27 -12.93 -1.76
C SER A 12 -1.39 -12.78 -0.71
N LEU A 13 -2.39 -13.65 -0.74
CA LEU A 13 -3.55 -13.55 0.16
C LEU A 13 -3.15 -13.60 1.65
N ASP A 14 -2.17 -14.45 1.98
CA ASP A 14 -1.74 -14.71 3.36
C ASP A 14 -0.60 -13.83 3.84
N ARG A 15 -0.04 -12.96 2.99
CA ARG A 15 1.08 -12.12 3.41
C ARG A 15 0.60 -11.13 4.48
N PRO A 16 1.21 -11.10 5.68
CA PRO A 16 0.90 -10.11 6.69
C PRO A 16 1.29 -8.71 6.18
N ILE A 17 0.47 -7.72 6.49
CA ILE A 17 0.68 -6.31 6.12
C ILE A 17 0.79 -5.53 7.41
N ASP A 18 2.02 -5.30 7.84
CA ASP A 18 2.34 -4.62 9.09
C ASP A 18 2.89 -3.22 8.83
N TYR A 19 2.70 -2.35 9.83
CA TYR A 19 3.21 -0.97 9.78
C TYR A 19 4.74 -0.89 9.90
N LYS A 20 5.38 -1.98 10.31
CA LYS A 20 6.83 -2.11 10.48
C LYS A 20 7.54 -2.35 9.14
N ASP A 21 6.85 -2.91 8.14
CA ASP A 21 7.43 -3.25 6.84
C ASP A 21 7.50 -2.04 5.90
N LEU A 22 8.46 -1.16 6.13
CA LEU A 22 8.61 0.08 5.36
C LEU A 22 8.79 -0.14 3.86
N ALA A 23 9.49 -1.21 3.46
CA ALA A 23 9.68 -1.56 2.05
C ALA A 23 8.34 -1.82 1.34
N LEU A 24 7.43 -2.54 2.00
CA LEU A 24 6.10 -2.82 1.49
C LEU A 24 5.26 -1.54 1.45
N LEU A 25 5.24 -0.76 2.54
CA LEU A 25 4.46 0.48 2.59
C LEU A 25 4.90 1.48 1.52
N ARG A 26 6.22 1.59 1.25
CA ARG A 26 6.78 2.47 0.21
C ARG A 26 6.26 2.13 -1.18
N SER A 27 6.11 0.85 -1.52
CA SER A 27 5.58 0.43 -2.84
C SER A 27 4.11 0.84 -3.08
N PHE A 28 3.37 1.19 -2.03
CA PHE A 28 1.97 1.62 -2.10
C PHE A 28 1.79 3.12 -1.83
N THR A 29 2.88 3.88 -1.86
CA THR A 29 2.88 5.34 -1.74
C THR A 29 3.50 6.00 -2.96
N THR A 30 3.12 7.25 -3.22
CA THR A 30 3.79 8.09 -4.22
C THR A 30 5.12 8.61 -3.68
N SER A 31 5.95 9.15 -4.56
CA SER A 31 7.19 9.88 -4.22
C SER A 31 6.95 11.02 -3.21
N TYR A 32 5.75 11.64 -3.26
CA TYR A 32 5.30 12.67 -2.32
C TYR A 32 4.72 12.14 -1.01
N GLY A 33 4.74 10.83 -0.79
CA GLY A 33 4.15 10.21 0.39
C GLY A 33 2.62 10.17 0.38
N LYS A 34 1.93 10.33 -0.76
CA LYS A 34 0.48 10.10 -0.84
C LYS A 34 0.19 8.60 -0.95
N ILE A 35 -0.89 8.10 -0.34
CA ILE A 35 -1.27 6.69 -0.47
C ILE A 35 -1.86 6.45 -1.86
N LEU A 36 -1.35 5.46 -2.59
CA LEU A 36 -1.85 5.12 -3.92
C LEU A 36 -3.30 4.57 -3.85
N ALA A 37 -4.12 4.97 -4.82
CA ALA A 37 -5.49 4.49 -4.95
C ALA A 37 -5.51 3.02 -5.39
N ARG A 38 -6.56 2.28 -5.01
CA ARG A 38 -6.72 0.84 -5.33
C ARG A 38 -6.59 0.54 -6.84
N ARG A 39 -7.09 1.44 -7.70
CA ARG A 39 -7.00 1.31 -9.16
C ARG A 39 -5.55 1.23 -9.67
N ALA A 40 -4.62 1.90 -8.99
CA ALA A 40 -3.20 1.89 -9.32
C ALA A 40 -2.50 0.67 -8.69
N THR A 41 -2.80 0.35 -7.43
CA THR A 41 -2.15 -0.74 -6.68
C THR A 41 -2.64 -2.14 -7.07
N ARG A 42 -3.84 -2.23 -7.69
CA ARG A 42 -4.51 -3.50 -8.07
C ARG A 42 -4.71 -4.47 -6.89
N LEU A 43 -4.77 -3.94 -5.66
CA LEU A 43 -5.04 -4.73 -4.46
C LEU A 43 -6.51 -5.13 -4.36
N THR A 44 -6.79 -6.18 -3.60
CA THR A 44 -8.15 -6.47 -3.14
C THR A 44 -8.62 -5.37 -2.17
N ARG A 45 -9.94 -5.25 -1.96
CA ARG A 45 -10.50 -4.26 -1.02
C ARG A 45 -9.93 -4.44 0.40
N ASN A 46 -9.83 -5.69 0.85
CA ASN A 46 -9.34 -6.03 2.19
C ASN A 46 -7.85 -5.69 2.33
N GLN A 47 -7.02 -6.06 1.35
CA GLN A 47 -5.60 -5.70 1.34
C GLN A 47 -5.41 -4.19 1.33
N GLN A 48 -6.14 -3.45 0.48
CA GLN A 48 -6.04 -1.99 0.43
C GLN A 48 -6.39 -1.36 1.79
N ASN A 49 -7.41 -1.86 2.49
CA ASN A 49 -7.77 -1.37 3.81
C ASN A 49 -6.68 -1.65 4.85
N ARG A 50 -6.09 -2.85 4.82
CA ARG A 50 -4.95 -3.23 5.67
C ARG A 50 -3.74 -2.32 5.41
N VAL A 51 -3.36 -2.11 4.16
CA VAL A 51 -2.28 -1.18 3.76
C VAL A 51 -2.57 0.24 4.26
N LYS A 52 -3.78 0.76 4.04
CA LYS A 52 -4.15 2.11 4.52
C LYS A 52 -4.03 2.23 6.04
N LYS A 53 -4.48 1.22 6.80
CA LYS A 53 -4.37 1.20 8.27
C LYS A 53 -2.90 1.17 8.70
N ALA A 54 -2.10 0.29 8.11
CA ALA A 54 -0.68 0.17 8.39
C ALA A 54 0.09 1.47 8.09
N ILE A 55 -0.15 2.12 6.93
CA ILE A 55 0.49 3.41 6.60
C ILE A 55 0.10 4.50 7.60
N LYS A 56 -1.19 4.61 7.94
CA LYS A 56 -1.66 5.61 8.92
C LYS A 56 -1.03 5.39 10.30
N GLN A 57 -0.95 4.13 10.74
CA GLN A 57 -0.31 3.78 12.00
C GLN A 57 1.20 4.10 11.98
N ALA A 58 1.92 3.72 10.93
CA ALA A 58 3.33 4.04 10.77
C ALA A 58 3.61 5.55 10.78
N ARG A 59 2.68 6.36 10.24
CA ARG A 59 2.77 7.82 10.25
C ARG A 59 2.59 8.43 11.63
N ILE A 60 1.57 7.98 12.38
CA ILE A 60 1.32 8.45 13.74
C ILE A 60 2.49 8.10 14.66
N LEU A 61 3.09 6.92 14.47
CA LEU A 61 4.26 6.47 15.22
C LEU A 61 5.58 7.11 14.78
N GLY A 62 5.58 7.96 13.74
CA GLY A 62 6.80 8.62 13.24
C GLY A 62 7.75 7.73 12.42
N ILE A 63 7.35 6.49 12.11
CA ILE A 63 8.16 5.54 11.32
C ILE A 63 8.09 5.89 9.82
N PHE A 64 6.95 6.43 9.37
CA PHE A 64 6.73 6.80 7.97
C PHE A 64 6.37 8.29 7.82
N PRO A 65 6.95 9.05 6.88
CA PRO A 65 6.68 10.48 6.76
C PRO A 65 5.30 10.78 6.13
N PHE A 66 4.66 11.86 6.58
CA PHE A 66 3.47 12.41 5.90
C PHE A 66 3.84 13.13 4.60
N VAL A 67 4.92 13.93 4.65
CA VAL A 67 5.48 14.67 3.52
C VAL A 67 7.00 14.43 3.54
N PRO A 68 7.58 13.80 2.52
CA PRO A 68 9.01 13.61 2.45
C PRO A 68 9.70 14.92 2.03
N LYS A 69 10.87 15.23 2.62
CA LYS A 69 11.65 16.44 2.29
C LYS A 69 12.18 16.44 0.85
N LYS A 70 12.41 15.26 0.28
CA LYS A 70 12.81 15.06 -1.12
C LYS A 70 11.87 14.01 -1.72
N PRO A 71 11.36 14.19 -2.96
CA PRO A 71 10.61 13.13 -3.61
C PRO A 71 11.47 11.87 -3.67
N ILE A 72 10.92 10.78 -3.14
CA ILE A 72 11.56 9.46 -3.08
C ILE A 72 11.43 8.78 -4.43
#